data_AF-A0A6M3JFA8-F1
#
_entry.id   AF-A0A6M3JFA8-F1
#
_cell.length_a   1.000
_cell.length_b   1.000
_cell.length_c   1.000
_cell.angle_alpha   90.00
_cell.angle_beta   90.00
_cell.angle_gamma   90.00
#
_symmetry.space_group_name_H-M   'P 1'
#
loop_
_entity.id
_entity.type
_entity.pdbx_description
1 polymer ?
#
loop_
_entity_poly.entity_id
_entity_poly.type
_entity_poly.pdbx_seq_one_letter_code
_entity_poly.pdbx_strand_id
1 'polypeptide(L)'
;MKKYLSIALVLILAAAVVFAGSQQTSSTLASAIITNARYYLNEATASFWADAELLVWVNQGTMDIVGRTRCLENSESVTLVPNTVEYTITGPYIDISTVVYNDANGEKKGLVRKNPQSIGHSTDNVPTWWYEWNGKVGIFPALPLITNAGLAIGSTVTAVSTIAFSYIISGTTYSKAAVAAGTAPGNDVIPTGTYGAVAFDIGSDGTIDATEAYLNSTGYTTAALAVAGLPQVAKGHIRLGYVTATKSDGAFTFGTTSLVAANSTVAYTNSAPTATVYFLDKPTAVLAASPVLVPAVYDRALTLYVAAQALLKPGLYGKSGRLMAEYLAEIERYRLDFVERPKEPEGNVTR
;
A
#
# COMPACT_ATOMS: atom_id res chain seq x y z
N MET A 1 -37.44 -8.87 12.00
CA MET A 1 -36.57 -9.75 11.18
C MET A 1 -36.12 -9.14 9.84
N LYS A 2 -36.91 -8.31 9.14
CA LYS A 2 -36.51 -7.76 7.83
C LYS A 2 -35.36 -6.73 7.86
N LYS A 3 -35.06 -6.07 8.98
CA LYS A 3 -33.97 -5.07 9.10
C LYS A 3 -32.56 -5.66 9.20
N TYR A 4 -32.41 -6.91 9.63
CA TYR A 4 -31.08 -7.54 9.76
C TYR A 4 -30.58 -8.18 8.45
N LEU A 5 -31.47 -8.43 7.50
CA LEU A 5 -31.09 -9.01 6.20
C LEU A 5 -30.45 -7.96 5.26
N SER A 6 -30.82 -6.68 5.39
CA SER A 6 -30.25 -5.59 4.56
C SER A 6 -28.86 -5.15 4.99
N ILE A 7 -28.51 -5.27 6.28
CA ILE A 7 -27.15 -4.95 6.78
C ILE A 7 -26.16 -6.05 6.38
N ALA A 8 -26.59 -7.32 6.40
CA ALA A 8 -25.77 -8.44 5.93
C ALA A 8 -25.45 -8.35 4.42
N LEU A 9 -26.40 -7.89 3.59
CA LEU A 9 -26.19 -7.75 2.15
C LEU A 9 -25.24 -6.59 1.79
N VAL A 10 -25.23 -5.50 2.57
CA VAL A 10 -24.32 -4.36 2.36
C VAL A 10 -22.90 -4.67 2.84
N LEU A 11 -22.74 -5.49 3.89
CA LEU A 11 -21.42 -5.94 4.35
C LEU A 11 -20.74 -6.92 3.37
N ILE A 12 -21.52 -7.75 2.66
CA ILE A 12 -20.97 -8.66 1.65
C ILE A 12 -20.54 -7.90 0.39
N LEU A 13 -21.17 -6.77 0.05
CA LEU A 13 -20.78 -5.95 -1.09
C LEU A 13 -19.52 -5.09 -0.82
N ALA A 14 -19.28 -4.68 0.42
CA ALA A 14 -18.11 -3.88 0.80
C ALA A 14 -16.80 -4.69 0.87
N ALA A 15 -16.88 -6.02 1.01
CA ALA A 15 -15.70 -6.90 1.03
C ALA A 15 -15.17 -7.28 -0.36
N ALA A 16 -15.83 -6.84 -1.43
CA ALA A 16 -15.49 -7.19 -2.81
C ALA A 16 -15.01 -6.01 -3.65
N VAL A 17 -14.37 -5.00 -3.03
CA VAL A 17 -13.39 -4.19 -3.77
C VAL A 17 -12.13 -5.03 -3.92
N VAL A 18 -12.26 -6.13 -4.68
CA VAL A 18 -11.11 -6.84 -5.23
C VAL A 18 -10.47 -5.83 -6.16
N PHE A 19 -9.25 -5.42 -5.82
CA PHE A 19 -8.40 -4.65 -6.71
C PHE A 19 -8.37 -5.39 -8.07
N ALA A 20 -9.03 -4.83 -9.08
CA ALA A 20 -9.07 -5.41 -10.42
C ALA A 20 -7.67 -5.50 -11.08
N GLY A 21 -6.63 -4.94 -10.44
CA GLY A 21 -5.24 -4.97 -10.90
C GLY A 21 -4.40 -6.15 -10.38
N SER A 22 -4.87 -6.92 -9.38
CA SER A 22 -4.12 -8.07 -8.86
C SER A 22 -4.66 -9.37 -9.48
N GLN A 23 -4.46 -9.57 -10.78
CA GLN A 23 -4.65 -10.92 -11.32
C GLN A 23 -3.57 -11.83 -10.73
N GLN A 24 -3.99 -12.89 -10.03
CA GLN A 24 -3.08 -13.83 -9.38
C GLN A 24 -2.06 -14.37 -10.38
N THR A 25 -0.82 -14.57 -9.92
CA THR A 25 0.24 -15.29 -10.64
C THR A 25 -0.32 -16.55 -11.30
N SER A 26 0.05 -16.83 -12.56
CA SER A 26 -0.40 -18.04 -13.25
C SER A 26 -0.10 -19.29 -12.41
N SER A 27 -0.99 -20.28 -12.43
CA SER A 27 -0.70 -21.60 -11.89
C SER A 27 0.14 -22.45 -12.85
N THR A 28 0.37 -21.98 -14.08
CA THR A 28 1.16 -22.66 -15.09
C THR A 28 2.65 -22.60 -14.74
N LEU A 29 3.28 -23.77 -14.64
CA LEU A 29 4.71 -23.89 -14.41
C LEU A 29 5.50 -23.41 -15.64
N ALA A 30 6.69 -22.84 -15.42
CA ALA A 30 7.59 -22.47 -16.50
C ALA A 30 7.95 -23.66 -17.40
N SER A 31 8.03 -24.88 -16.85
CA SER A 31 8.21 -26.12 -17.61
C SER A 31 7.08 -26.39 -18.60
N ALA A 32 5.83 -26.07 -18.25
CA ALA A 32 4.69 -26.23 -19.15
C ALA A 32 4.75 -25.22 -20.32
N ILE A 33 5.17 -23.98 -20.06
CA ILE A 33 5.44 -23.00 -21.12
C ILE A 33 6.54 -23.50 -22.07
N ILE A 34 7.61 -24.07 -21.53
CA ILE A 34 8.69 -24.68 -22.31
C ILE A 34 8.16 -25.82 -23.19
N THR A 35 7.35 -26.72 -22.64
CA THR A 35 6.70 -27.81 -23.39
C THR A 35 5.81 -27.27 -24.52
N ASN A 36 5.06 -26.20 -24.29
CA ASN A 36 4.22 -25.60 -25.32
C ASN A 36 5.08 -24.92 -26.41
N ALA A 37 6.15 -24.22 -26.04
CA ALA A 37 7.06 -23.58 -26.99
C ALA A 37 7.73 -24.62 -27.90
N ARG A 38 8.09 -25.78 -27.33
CA ARG A 38 8.65 -26.93 -28.04
C ARG A 38 7.78 -27.45 -29.19
N TYR A 39 6.45 -27.37 -29.05
CA TYR A 39 5.52 -27.69 -30.14
C TYR A 39 5.74 -26.77 -31.36
N TYR A 40 5.93 -25.47 -31.16
CA TYR A 40 6.22 -24.52 -32.25
C TYR A 40 7.62 -24.71 -32.86
N LEU A 41 8.54 -25.28 -32.09
CA LEU A 41 9.90 -25.59 -32.53
C LEU A 41 10.00 -26.93 -33.27
N ASN A 42 8.90 -27.69 -33.38
CA ASN A 42 8.84 -29.05 -33.91
C ASN A 42 9.80 -30.01 -33.19
N GLU A 43 9.86 -29.91 -31.85
CA GLU A 43 10.76 -30.71 -31.02
C GLU A 43 9.97 -31.30 -29.85
N ALA A 44 9.74 -32.62 -29.85
CA ALA A 44 8.94 -33.26 -28.79
C ALA A 44 9.68 -33.33 -27.43
N THR A 45 11.01 -33.47 -27.47
CA THR A 45 11.89 -33.57 -26.28
C THR A 45 13.19 -32.80 -26.52
N ALA A 46 13.85 -32.37 -25.44
CA ALA A 46 15.10 -31.63 -25.52
C ALA A 46 16.17 -32.35 -26.36
N SER A 47 16.54 -31.74 -27.48
CA SER A 47 17.50 -32.22 -28.46
C SER A 47 18.37 -31.07 -28.98
N PHE A 48 17.79 -30.14 -29.74
CA PHE A 48 18.48 -28.93 -30.21
C PHE A 48 18.47 -27.82 -29.17
N TRP A 49 17.39 -27.73 -28.39
CA TRP A 49 17.20 -26.72 -27.34
C TRP A 49 17.29 -27.33 -25.96
N ALA A 50 18.21 -26.84 -25.14
CA ALA A 50 18.22 -27.19 -23.72
C ALA A 50 17.11 -26.44 -22.97
N ASP A 51 16.49 -27.08 -21.96
CA ASP A 51 15.45 -26.43 -21.14
C ASP A 51 15.95 -25.15 -20.47
N ALA A 52 17.23 -25.12 -20.05
CA ALA A 52 17.85 -23.94 -19.46
C ALA A 52 17.91 -22.76 -20.46
N GLU A 53 18.10 -23.01 -21.75
CA GLU A 53 18.09 -21.94 -22.77
C GLU A 53 16.67 -21.39 -22.96
N LEU A 54 15.67 -22.26 -23.02
CA LEU A 54 14.27 -21.83 -23.15
C LEU A 54 13.78 -21.09 -21.89
N LEU A 55 14.25 -21.48 -20.70
CA LEU A 55 13.95 -20.81 -19.45
C LEU A 55 14.50 -19.36 -19.40
N VAL A 56 15.63 -19.07 -20.04
CA VAL A 56 16.13 -17.69 -20.18
C VAL A 56 15.12 -16.85 -20.96
N TRP A 57 14.55 -17.39 -22.04
CA TRP A 57 13.53 -16.68 -22.82
C TRP A 57 12.19 -16.56 -22.08
N VAL A 58 11.83 -17.53 -21.23
CA VAL A 58 10.66 -17.41 -20.34
C VAL A 58 10.85 -16.22 -19.39
N ASN A 59 12.02 -16.08 -18.77
CA ASN A 59 12.30 -14.96 -17.87
C ASN A 59 12.32 -13.62 -18.59
N GLN A 60 12.90 -13.54 -19.78
CA GLN A 60 12.89 -12.31 -20.59
C GLN A 60 11.50 -11.97 -21.12
N GLY A 61 10.72 -12.96 -21.55
CA GLY A 61 9.34 -12.77 -22.01
C GLY A 61 8.45 -12.30 -20.88
N THR A 62 8.60 -12.86 -19.68
CA THR A 62 7.91 -12.39 -18.46
C THR A 62 8.21 -10.90 -18.23
N MET A 63 9.49 -10.52 -18.31
CA MET A 63 9.91 -9.12 -18.16
C MET A 63 9.33 -8.21 -19.26
N ASP A 64 9.35 -8.61 -20.53
CA ASP A 64 8.78 -7.82 -21.64
C ASP A 64 7.24 -7.65 -21.50
N ILE A 65 6.53 -8.72 -21.13
CA ILE A 65 5.08 -8.68 -20.88
C ILE A 65 4.77 -7.68 -19.76
N VAL A 66 5.44 -7.82 -18.61
CA VAL A 66 5.23 -6.94 -17.45
C VAL A 66 5.50 -5.49 -17.82
N GLY A 67 6.59 -5.20 -18.55
CA GLY A 67 6.94 -3.84 -18.98
C GLY A 67 5.91 -3.22 -19.92
N ARG A 68 5.23 -4.02 -20.76
CA ARG A 68 4.23 -3.53 -21.73
C ARG A 68 2.82 -3.43 -21.17
N THR A 69 2.42 -4.40 -20.36
CA THR A 69 1.03 -4.54 -19.89
C THR A 69 0.85 -4.07 -18.45
N ARG A 70 1.95 -3.81 -17.73
CA ARG A 70 1.93 -3.38 -16.34
C ARG A 70 1.15 -4.36 -15.42
N CYS A 71 1.13 -5.65 -15.75
CA CYS A 71 0.24 -6.61 -15.08
C CYS A 71 0.66 -7.02 -13.65
N LEU A 72 1.83 -6.59 -13.17
CA LEU A 72 2.35 -6.86 -11.81
C LEU A 72 2.44 -5.58 -10.98
N GLU A 73 1.33 -4.85 -10.88
CA GLU A 73 1.26 -3.68 -10.01
C GLU A 73 1.26 -4.09 -8.54
N ASN A 74 2.09 -3.42 -7.76
CA ASN A 74 2.18 -3.58 -6.32
C ASN A 74 2.18 -2.21 -5.65
N SER A 75 2.00 -2.20 -4.34
CA SER A 75 2.07 -0.98 -3.56
C SER A 75 2.75 -1.18 -2.22
N GLU A 76 3.52 -0.18 -1.81
CA GLU A 76 4.17 -0.13 -0.50
C GLU A 76 3.80 1.17 0.20
N SER A 77 3.61 1.10 1.51
CA SER A 77 3.41 2.27 2.36
C SER A 77 4.72 2.64 3.05
N VAL A 78 5.25 3.81 2.72
CA VAL A 78 6.48 4.34 3.29
C VAL A 78 6.13 5.37 4.37
N THR A 79 6.63 5.20 5.58
CA THR A 79 6.51 6.22 6.64
C THR A 79 7.44 7.39 6.34
N LEU A 80 6.87 8.60 6.23
CA LEU A 80 7.64 9.79 5.91
C LEU A 80 8.35 10.33 7.16
N VAL A 81 9.63 10.63 7.00
CA VAL A 81 10.48 11.16 8.07
C VAL A 81 10.74 12.65 7.77
N PRO A 82 10.65 13.53 8.78
CA PRO A 82 10.96 14.94 8.57
C PRO A 82 12.34 15.17 7.98
N ASN A 83 12.46 16.19 7.11
CA ASN A 83 13.69 16.53 6.40
C ASN A 83 14.29 15.38 5.56
N THR A 84 13.54 14.30 5.31
CA THR A 84 13.93 13.20 4.42
C THR A 84 13.18 13.32 3.10
N VAL A 85 13.92 13.45 2.01
CA VAL A 85 13.35 13.53 0.65
C VAL A 85 13.28 12.15 0.00
N GLU A 86 14.29 11.30 0.19
CA GLU A 86 14.43 10.06 -0.57
C GLU A 86 14.17 8.82 0.29
N TYR A 87 13.39 7.89 -0.27
CA TYR A 87 12.98 6.67 0.38
C TYR A 87 13.28 5.46 -0.51
N THR A 88 13.73 4.38 0.12
CA THR A 88 13.96 3.11 -0.55
C THR A 88 12.65 2.33 -0.62
N ILE A 89 12.35 1.79 -1.80
CA ILE A 89 11.25 0.85 -2.00
C ILE A 89 11.78 -0.56 -1.76
N THR A 90 10.97 -1.39 -1.10
CA THR A 90 11.29 -2.77 -0.82
C THR A 90 11.23 -3.59 -2.10
N GLY A 91 12.38 -4.16 -2.48
CA GLY A 91 12.50 -5.03 -3.65
C GLY A 91 12.74 -4.27 -4.97
N PRO A 92 13.08 -5.01 -6.03
CA PRO A 92 13.33 -4.40 -7.33
C PRO A 92 12.02 -4.08 -8.04
N TYR A 93 11.95 -2.90 -8.64
CA TYR A 93 10.82 -2.46 -9.46
C TYR A 93 11.30 -2.01 -10.85
N ILE A 94 10.36 -1.84 -11.77
CA ILE A 94 10.60 -1.41 -13.16
C ILE A 94 10.33 0.07 -13.33
N ASP A 95 9.18 0.53 -12.82
CA ASP A 95 8.75 1.94 -12.87
C ASP A 95 7.80 2.19 -11.70
N ILE A 96 7.75 3.44 -11.25
CA ILE A 96 6.76 3.90 -10.27
C ILE A 96 5.61 4.54 -11.07
N SER A 97 4.40 4.03 -10.86
CA SER A 97 3.21 4.51 -11.57
C SER A 97 2.69 5.80 -10.93
N THR A 98 2.50 5.79 -9.60
CA THR A 98 1.98 6.94 -8.87
C THR A 98 2.38 6.89 -7.40
N VAL A 99 2.40 8.06 -6.76
CA VAL A 99 2.64 8.20 -5.33
C VAL A 99 1.48 8.98 -4.74
N VAL A 100 0.88 8.43 -3.69
CA VAL A 100 -0.21 9.06 -2.94
C VAL A 100 0.30 9.40 -1.56
N TYR A 101 0.39 10.69 -1.26
CA TYR A 101 0.65 11.18 0.09
C TYR A 101 -0.60 10.98 0.94
N ASN A 102 -0.44 10.32 2.09
CA ASN A 102 -1.44 10.26 3.14
C ASN A 102 -0.94 11.11 4.30
N ASP A 103 -1.69 12.16 4.63
CA ASP A 103 -1.37 12.98 5.80
C ASP A 103 -1.64 12.22 7.12
N ALA A 104 -1.34 12.84 8.25
CA ALA A 104 -1.61 12.25 9.57
C ALA A 104 -3.11 12.06 9.87
N ASN A 105 -4.00 12.68 9.08
CA ASN A 105 -5.45 12.62 9.21
C ASN A 105 -6.10 11.57 8.31
N GLY A 106 -5.31 10.93 7.44
CA GLY A 106 -5.79 10.00 6.43
C GLY A 106 -6.34 10.67 5.17
N GLU A 107 -6.19 11.99 5.01
CA GLU A 107 -6.44 12.65 3.74
C GLU A 107 -5.40 12.21 2.70
N LYS A 108 -5.89 11.91 1.49
CA LYS A 108 -5.08 11.38 0.41
C LYS A 108 -4.88 12.42 -0.67
N LYS A 109 -3.63 12.63 -1.09
CA LYS A 109 -3.25 13.53 -2.17
C LYS A 109 -2.34 12.82 -3.16
N GLY A 110 -2.79 12.72 -4.41
CA GLY A 110 -1.93 12.26 -5.50
C GLY A 110 -0.81 13.26 -5.75
N LEU A 111 0.43 12.77 -5.80
CA LEU A 111 1.61 13.59 -6.08
C LEU A 111 1.92 13.58 -7.58
N VAL A 112 2.37 14.71 -8.11
CA VAL A 112 2.74 14.85 -9.53
C VAL A 112 4.16 14.36 -9.76
N ARG A 113 4.43 13.58 -10.82
CA ARG A 113 5.82 13.19 -11.18
C ARG A 113 6.59 14.40 -11.73
N LYS A 114 7.81 14.65 -11.24
CA LYS A 114 8.73 15.71 -11.72
C LYS A 114 10.17 15.22 -11.86
N ASN A 115 11.02 16.03 -12.47
CA ASN A 115 12.45 15.80 -12.58
C ASN A 115 13.16 16.14 -11.24
N PRO A 116 14.11 15.32 -10.75
CA PRO A 116 14.94 15.59 -9.57
C PRO A 116 15.60 16.98 -9.56
N GLN A 117 15.89 17.57 -10.72
CA GLN A 117 16.45 18.93 -10.82
C GLN A 117 15.50 20.02 -10.31
N SER A 118 14.24 19.68 -10.04
CA SER A 118 13.24 20.61 -9.48
C SER A 118 13.37 20.78 -7.96
N ILE A 119 14.25 20.02 -7.30
CA ILE A 119 14.48 20.13 -5.85
C ILE A 119 14.95 21.54 -5.50
N GLY A 120 14.38 22.14 -4.45
CA GLY A 120 14.71 23.49 -4.00
C GLY A 120 13.91 24.61 -4.65
N HIS A 121 13.08 24.31 -5.66
CA HIS A 121 12.23 25.30 -6.35
C HIS A 121 10.78 25.36 -5.82
N SER A 122 10.52 24.85 -4.61
CA SER A 122 9.19 24.90 -3.99
C SER A 122 9.22 25.70 -2.70
N THR A 123 8.15 26.47 -2.48
CA THR A 123 7.87 27.16 -1.21
C THR A 123 6.90 26.39 -0.33
N ASP A 124 6.34 25.28 -0.81
CA ASP A 124 5.36 24.50 -0.07
C ASP A 124 6.02 23.71 1.08
N ASN A 125 5.27 23.48 2.16
CA ASN A 125 5.70 22.67 3.32
C ASN A 125 5.03 21.29 3.36
N VAL A 126 4.34 20.90 2.29
CA VAL A 126 3.62 19.64 2.18
C VAL A 126 3.99 19.01 0.84
N PRO A 127 4.23 17.69 0.76
CA PRO A 127 4.50 17.01 -0.50
C PRO A 127 3.48 17.36 -1.59
N THR A 128 3.98 17.78 -2.74
CA THR A 128 3.16 18.10 -3.93
C THR A 128 3.61 17.34 -5.16
N TRP A 129 4.84 16.85 -5.18
CA TRP A 129 5.37 16.06 -6.28
C TRP A 129 6.32 14.97 -5.80
N TRP A 130 6.61 14.05 -6.70
CA TRP A 130 7.56 12.97 -6.49
C TRP A 130 8.47 12.82 -7.69
N TYR A 131 9.60 12.16 -7.50
CA TYR A 131 10.55 11.83 -8.56
C TYR A 131 11.16 10.46 -8.29
N GLU A 132 11.78 9.88 -9.30
CA GLU A 132 12.56 8.66 -9.18
C GLU A 132 14.03 9.00 -9.40
N TRP A 133 14.90 8.50 -8.52
CA TRP A 133 16.35 8.67 -8.65
C TRP A 133 17.09 7.51 -8.02
N ASN A 134 17.97 6.87 -8.79
CA ASN A 134 18.86 5.81 -8.31
C ASN A 134 18.13 4.68 -7.54
N GLY A 135 16.99 4.21 -8.06
CA GLY A 135 16.20 3.15 -7.43
C GLY A 135 15.44 3.59 -6.16
N LYS A 136 15.38 4.89 -5.87
CA LYS A 136 14.60 5.46 -4.76
C LYS A 136 13.47 6.34 -5.26
N VAL A 137 12.47 6.51 -4.41
CA VAL A 137 11.42 7.50 -4.59
C VAL A 137 11.77 8.76 -3.80
N GLY A 138 11.85 9.88 -4.50
CA GLY A 138 11.96 11.20 -3.91
C GLY A 138 10.57 11.81 -3.72
N ILE A 139 10.25 12.27 -2.52
CA ILE A 139 8.98 12.90 -2.18
C ILE A 139 9.28 14.33 -1.75
N PHE A 140 8.72 15.31 -2.45
CA PHE A 140 9.07 16.70 -2.25
C PHE A 140 7.86 17.64 -2.31
N PRO A 141 7.87 18.75 -1.57
CA PRO A 141 8.79 19.12 -0.49
C PRO A 141 8.90 18.09 0.62
N ALA A 142 10.09 17.97 1.22
CA ALA A 142 10.22 17.19 2.45
C ALA A 142 9.28 17.80 3.48
N LEU A 143 8.68 16.92 4.29
CA LEU A 143 7.95 17.42 5.44
C LEU A 143 8.91 18.23 6.30
N PRO A 144 8.52 19.43 6.75
CA PRO A 144 9.31 20.16 7.74
C PRO A 144 9.41 19.33 9.01
N LEU A 145 10.21 19.77 9.98
CA LEU A 145 10.38 19.06 11.25
C LEU A 145 9.03 18.88 11.99
N ILE A 146 8.30 17.81 11.65
CA ILE A 146 7.07 17.34 12.30
C ILE A 146 7.51 16.12 13.09
N THR A 147 7.94 16.32 14.32
CA THR A 147 8.33 15.19 15.17
C THR A 147 7.08 14.44 15.63
N ASN A 148 7.21 13.14 15.76
CA ASN A 148 6.18 12.29 16.32
C ASN A 148 5.85 12.74 17.75
N ALA A 149 4.57 12.73 18.13
CA ALA A 149 4.12 13.09 19.47
C ALA A 149 4.66 12.17 20.57
N GLY A 150 5.10 10.95 20.21
CA GLY A 150 5.77 10.00 21.11
C GLY A 150 4.86 9.58 22.25
N LEU A 151 3.67 9.07 21.93
CA LEU A 151 2.70 8.59 22.91
C LEU A 151 3.33 7.50 23.80
N ALA A 152 3.27 7.72 25.11
CA ALA A 152 3.74 6.78 26.13
C ALA A 152 2.90 6.92 27.40
N ILE A 153 3.16 6.08 28.41
CA ILE A 153 2.60 6.30 29.74
C ILE A 153 3.13 7.61 30.33
N GLY A 154 2.26 8.38 30.99
CA GLY A 154 2.65 9.60 31.70
C GLY A 154 3.23 9.32 33.09
N SER A 155 3.81 10.36 33.70
CA SER A 155 4.16 10.29 35.12
C SER A 155 2.92 10.14 35.99
N THR A 156 1.76 10.63 35.53
CA THR A 156 0.46 10.18 36.01
C THR A 156 0.12 8.88 35.30
N VAL A 157 0.18 7.76 36.00
CA VAL A 157 0.10 6.41 35.41
C VAL A 157 -1.24 6.08 34.74
N THR A 158 -2.27 6.92 34.90
CA THR A 158 -3.58 6.78 34.23
C THR A 158 -3.71 7.66 32.99
N ALA A 159 -2.67 8.43 32.64
CA ALA A 159 -2.65 9.40 31.55
C ALA A 159 -1.57 9.07 30.51
N VAL A 160 -1.74 9.61 29.31
CA VAL A 160 -0.85 9.36 28.16
C VAL A 160 0.04 10.58 27.92
N SER A 161 1.35 10.42 28.08
CA SER A 161 2.33 11.47 27.81
C SER A 161 2.60 11.68 26.34
N THR A 162 3.06 12.89 26.04
CA THR A 162 3.65 13.27 24.76
C THR A 162 5.01 13.91 25.01
N ILE A 163 5.96 13.68 24.10
CA ILE A 163 7.21 14.45 24.06
C ILE A 163 6.95 15.83 23.44
N ALA A 164 7.98 16.67 23.34
CA ALA A 164 7.84 17.90 22.57
C ALA A 164 7.70 17.56 21.08
N PHE A 165 6.69 18.11 20.42
CA PHE A 165 6.45 17.86 19.01
C PHE A 165 6.00 19.08 18.23
N SER A 166 6.06 18.98 16.90
CA SER A 166 5.55 19.99 15.98
C SER A 166 4.56 19.37 15.03
N TYR A 167 3.57 20.14 14.59
CA TYR A 167 2.47 19.66 13.75
C TYR A 167 2.02 20.74 12.76
N ILE A 168 1.30 20.33 11.70
CA ILE A 168 0.77 21.24 10.70
C ILE A 168 -0.74 21.10 10.63
N ILE A 169 -1.43 22.25 10.66
CA ILE A 169 -2.87 22.33 10.40
C ILE A 169 -3.06 23.38 9.30
N SER A 170 -3.66 22.95 8.19
CA SER A 170 -3.94 23.82 7.03
C SER A 170 -2.71 24.63 6.56
N GLY A 171 -1.54 24.00 6.54
CA GLY A 171 -0.27 24.61 6.08
C GLY A 171 0.44 25.50 7.10
N THR A 172 -0.14 25.73 8.29
CA THR A 172 0.50 26.47 9.38
C THR A 172 1.18 25.50 10.33
N THR A 173 2.46 25.75 10.65
CA THR A 173 3.23 24.94 11.61
C THR A 173 3.01 25.43 13.03
N TYR A 174 2.78 24.49 13.94
CA TYR A 174 2.61 24.70 15.38
C TYR A 174 3.60 23.83 16.15
N SER A 175 3.91 24.23 17.38
CA SER A 175 4.74 23.47 18.31
C SER A 175 4.01 23.23 19.62
N LYS A 176 4.15 22.03 20.17
CA LYS A 176 3.63 21.63 21.48
C LYS A 176 4.78 21.20 22.37
N ALA A 177 4.88 21.81 23.55
CA ALA A 177 5.80 21.38 24.59
C ALA A 177 5.37 20.01 25.13
N ALA A 178 6.34 19.24 25.65
CA ALA A 178 6.08 17.92 26.22
C ALA A 178 5.03 17.99 27.35
N VAL A 179 4.11 17.02 27.37
CA VAL A 179 3.12 16.85 28.44
C VAL A 179 3.50 15.60 29.24
N ALA A 180 4.53 15.72 30.08
CA ALA A 180 5.11 14.60 30.81
C ALA A 180 4.13 13.91 31.78
N ALA A 181 3.27 14.70 32.43
CA ALA A 181 2.20 14.16 33.28
C ALA A 181 1.18 13.33 32.49
N GLY A 182 0.99 13.65 31.22
CA GLY A 182 0.05 13.03 30.32
C GLY A 182 -1.30 13.73 30.23
N THR A 183 -2.01 13.41 29.16
CA THR A 183 -3.40 13.81 28.89
C THR A 183 -4.31 12.66 29.30
N ALA A 184 -5.40 12.95 30.00
CA ALA A 184 -6.34 11.92 30.44
C ALA A 184 -7.04 11.29 29.22
N PRO A 185 -7.05 9.95 29.07
CA PRO A 185 -7.64 9.26 27.92
C PRO A 185 -9.19 9.18 27.97
N GLY A 186 -9.87 10.06 28.69
CA GLY A 186 -11.32 9.94 28.94
C GLY A 186 -11.65 9.07 30.16
N ASN A 187 -12.88 8.55 30.20
CA ASN A 187 -13.45 7.85 31.37
C ASN A 187 -14.27 6.60 31.02
N ASP A 188 -14.25 6.14 29.78
CA ASP A 188 -14.97 4.95 29.34
C ASP A 188 -14.52 3.69 30.08
N VAL A 189 -15.48 2.80 30.31
CA VAL A 189 -15.28 1.49 30.95
C VAL A 189 -15.32 0.39 29.90
N ILE A 190 -14.20 -0.29 29.70
CA ILE A 190 -14.07 -1.44 28.81
C ILE A 190 -14.38 -2.72 29.60
N PRO A 191 -15.33 -3.56 29.15
CA PRO A 191 -15.61 -4.85 29.79
C PRO A 191 -14.41 -5.81 29.81
N THR A 192 -14.35 -6.66 30.84
CA THR A 192 -13.28 -7.66 31.00
C THR A 192 -13.08 -8.52 29.75
N GLY A 193 -11.82 -8.71 29.33
CA GLY A 193 -11.46 -9.55 28.19
C GLY A 193 -11.79 -8.97 26.81
N THR A 194 -12.28 -7.73 26.76
CA THR A 194 -12.53 -7.00 25.51
C THR A 194 -11.51 -5.86 25.31
N TYR A 195 -11.52 -5.25 24.14
CA TYR A 195 -10.65 -4.13 23.79
C TYR A 195 -11.43 -2.83 23.74
N GLY A 196 -10.76 -1.74 24.09
CA GLY A 196 -11.22 -0.38 23.79
C GLY A 196 -10.09 0.48 23.23
N ALA A 197 -10.44 1.64 22.69
CA ALA A 197 -9.49 2.57 22.07
C ALA A 197 -9.83 4.04 22.38
N VAL A 198 -8.78 4.85 22.41
CA VAL A 198 -8.85 6.32 22.55
C VAL A 198 -7.84 6.95 21.61
N ALA A 199 -8.29 7.89 20.78
CA ALA A 199 -7.45 8.73 19.95
C ALA A 199 -7.04 10.00 20.71
N PHE A 200 -5.86 10.51 20.38
CA PHE A 200 -5.38 11.82 20.84
C PHE A 200 -5.27 12.74 19.63
N ASP A 201 -6.07 13.80 19.62
CA ASP A 201 -6.11 14.79 18.56
C ASP A 201 -5.62 16.14 19.10
N ILE A 202 -5.05 17.00 18.25
CA ILE A 202 -4.65 18.36 18.64
C ILE A 202 -5.19 19.37 17.62
N GLY A 203 -5.80 20.44 18.13
CA GLY A 203 -6.31 21.55 17.33
C GLY A 203 -5.28 22.68 17.18
N SER A 204 -5.67 23.72 16.43
CA SER A 204 -4.88 24.96 16.31
C SER A 204 -4.79 25.77 17.61
N ASP A 205 -5.61 25.44 18.60
CA ASP A 205 -5.57 25.99 19.95
C ASP A 205 -4.44 25.37 20.81
N GLY A 206 -3.83 24.29 20.32
CA GLY A 206 -2.76 23.57 21.01
C GLY A 206 -3.25 22.66 22.14
N THR A 207 -4.54 22.44 22.30
CA THR A 207 -5.10 21.50 23.30
C THR A 207 -5.06 20.08 22.74
N ILE A 208 -4.66 19.10 23.57
CA ILE A 208 -4.74 17.69 23.18
C ILE A 208 -6.08 17.16 23.69
N ASP A 209 -6.93 16.74 22.77
CA ASP A 209 -8.23 16.17 23.04
C ASP A 209 -8.17 14.64 22.99
N ALA A 210 -8.77 13.98 23.98
CA ALA A 210 -8.97 12.54 23.97
C ALA A 210 -10.34 12.23 23.37
N THR A 211 -10.36 11.38 22.34
CA THR A 211 -11.58 10.95 21.65
C THR A 211 -11.74 9.45 21.76
N GLU A 212 -12.77 9.00 22.46
CA GLU A 212 -13.04 7.59 22.74
C GLU A 212 -13.75 6.88 21.57
N ALA A 213 -13.49 5.58 21.40
CA ALA A 213 -14.18 4.76 20.40
C ALA A 213 -15.65 4.51 20.79
N TYR A 214 -16.56 4.52 19.80
CA TYR A 214 -18.01 4.54 20.04
C TYR A 214 -18.57 3.40 20.91
N LEU A 215 -17.95 2.22 20.87
CA LEU A 215 -18.44 1.02 21.57
C LEU A 215 -17.50 0.55 22.69
N ASN A 216 -16.64 1.42 23.24
CA ASN A 216 -15.79 1.07 24.39
C ASN A 216 -16.59 0.45 25.54
N SER A 217 -17.78 0.98 25.84
CA SER A 217 -18.69 0.48 26.90
C SER A 217 -19.18 -0.95 26.68
N THR A 218 -19.26 -1.41 25.44
CA THR A 218 -19.61 -2.79 25.08
C THR A 218 -18.35 -3.65 24.87
N GLY A 219 -17.25 -3.02 24.50
CA GLY A 219 -16.00 -3.66 24.17
C GLY A 219 -15.94 -4.20 22.74
N TYR A 220 -14.74 -4.26 22.20
CA TYR A 220 -14.43 -4.86 20.90
C TYR A 220 -13.73 -6.20 21.08
N THR A 221 -13.91 -7.13 20.14
CA THR A 221 -13.25 -8.46 20.21
C THR A 221 -11.76 -8.41 19.88
N THR A 222 -11.29 -7.37 19.19
CA THR A 222 -9.88 -7.17 18.86
C THR A 222 -9.49 -5.69 18.96
N ALA A 223 -8.20 -5.43 19.16
CA ALA A 223 -7.65 -4.07 19.14
C ALA A 223 -7.90 -3.36 17.79
N ALA A 224 -7.82 -4.08 16.67
CA ALA A 224 -8.05 -3.51 15.33
C ALA A 224 -9.50 -3.02 15.16
N LEU A 225 -10.49 -3.76 15.67
CA LEU A 225 -11.89 -3.33 15.64
C LEU A 225 -12.13 -2.14 16.57
N ALA A 226 -11.44 -2.08 17.71
CA ALA A 226 -11.51 -0.91 18.60
C ALA A 226 -10.98 0.37 17.91
N VAL A 227 -9.85 0.26 17.22
CA VAL A 227 -9.28 1.37 16.42
C VAL A 227 -10.21 1.78 15.28
N ALA A 228 -10.82 0.82 14.58
CA ALA A 228 -11.82 1.11 13.53
C ALA A 228 -13.09 1.77 14.10
N GLY A 229 -13.34 1.64 15.40
CA GLY A 229 -14.41 2.29 16.13
C GLY A 229 -14.14 3.73 16.55
N LEU A 230 -12.92 4.25 16.32
CA LEU A 230 -12.59 5.65 16.63
C LEU A 230 -13.30 6.61 15.67
N PRO A 231 -13.82 7.75 16.17
CA PRO A 231 -14.35 8.81 15.32
C PRO A 231 -13.30 9.35 14.33
N GLN A 232 -13.78 9.88 13.20
CA GLN A 232 -12.93 10.66 12.30
C GLN A 232 -12.38 11.90 13.03
N VAL A 233 -11.17 12.31 12.65
CA VAL A 233 -10.52 13.52 13.19
C VAL A 233 -11.41 14.73 12.91
N ALA A 234 -11.63 15.56 13.93
CA ALA A 234 -12.41 16.78 13.78
C ALA A 234 -11.73 17.75 12.79
N LYS A 235 -12.53 18.53 12.07
CA LYS A 235 -11.99 19.55 11.14
C LYS A 235 -11.05 20.49 11.90
N GLY A 236 -9.89 20.79 11.31
CA GLY A 236 -8.89 21.68 11.92
C GLY A 236 -8.15 21.06 13.11
N HIS A 237 -8.22 19.74 13.28
CA HIS A 237 -7.38 18.98 14.20
C HIS A 237 -6.49 18.03 13.41
N ILE A 238 -5.46 17.52 14.07
CA ILE A 238 -4.70 16.38 13.59
C ILE A 238 -4.65 15.26 14.62
N ARG A 239 -4.58 14.01 14.16
CA ARG A 239 -4.38 12.87 15.06
C ARG A 239 -2.91 12.69 15.39
N LEU A 240 -2.59 12.68 16.69
CA LEU A 240 -1.26 12.37 17.22
C LEU A 240 -1.02 10.86 17.26
N GLY A 241 -2.08 10.10 17.48
CA GLY A 241 -2.05 8.66 17.63
C GLY A 241 -3.25 8.16 18.41
N TYR A 242 -3.17 6.93 18.89
CA TYR A 242 -4.19 6.30 19.70
C TYR A 242 -3.59 5.30 20.68
N VAL A 243 -4.37 4.99 21.71
CA VAL A 243 -4.08 3.95 22.69
C VAL A 243 -5.17 2.89 22.59
N THR A 244 -4.77 1.62 22.62
CA THR A 244 -5.69 0.50 22.85
C THR A 244 -5.40 -0.14 24.20
N ALA A 245 -6.45 -0.61 24.86
CA ALA A 245 -6.33 -1.27 26.15
C ALA A 245 -7.24 -2.50 26.23
N THR A 246 -6.78 -3.53 26.93
CA THR A 246 -7.58 -4.66 27.40
C THR A 246 -7.10 -5.10 28.77
N LYS A 247 -7.96 -5.74 29.55
CA LYS A 247 -7.64 -6.29 30.86
C LYS A 247 -8.34 -7.64 31.05
N SER A 248 -7.60 -8.63 31.55
CA SER A 248 -8.10 -10.01 31.61
C SER A 248 -8.77 -10.39 32.94
N ASP A 249 -8.62 -9.57 33.98
CA ASP A 249 -9.06 -9.86 35.36
C ASP A 249 -10.05 -8.81 35.91
N GLY A 250 -10.67 -8.01 35.05
CA GLY A 250 -11.66 -7.01 35.41
C GLY A 250 -11.89 -6.01 34.28
N ALA A 251 -12.81 -5.08 34.50
CA ALA A 251 -13.00 -3.96 33.59
C ALA A 251 -11.77 -3.04 33.59
N PHE A 252 -11.49 -2.41 32.46
CA PHE A 252 -10.48 -1.37 32.33
C PHE A 252 -11.17 -0.03 32.13
N THR A 253 -10.93 0.93 33.03
CA THR A 253 -11.53 2.27 32.92
C THR A 253 -10.46 3.27 32.53
N PHE A 254 -10.60 3.92 31.38
CA PHE A 254 -9.71 5.00 30.98
C PHE A 254 -9.69 6.12 32.03
N GLY A 255 -8.53 6.75 32.23
CA GLY A 255 -8.33 7.80 33.23
C GLY A 255 -8.31 7.34 34.68
N THR A 256 -8.72 6.10 34.98
CA THR A 256 -8.81 5.55 36.35
C THR A 256 -7.93 4.32 36.56
N THR A 257 -7.97 3.35 35.64
CA THR A 257 -7.09 2.17 35.69
C THR A 257 -5.68 2.59 35.27
N SER A 258 -4.68 2.20 36.06
CA SER A 258 -3.27 2.42 35.69
C SER A 258 -2.97 1.76 34.34
N LEU A 259 -2.31 2.49 33.44
CA LEU A 259 -1.92 2.00 32.11
C LEU A 259 -0.81 0.92 32.18
N VAL A 260 -0.26 0.68 33.38
CA VAL A 260 0.68 -0.42 33.70
C VAL A 260 0.09 -1.35 34.77
N ALA A 261 -1.23 -1.39 34.93
CA ALA A 261 -1.87 -2.33 35.84
C ALA A 261 -1.53 -3.77 35.46
N ALA A 262 -1.38 -4.64 36.47
CA ALA A 262 -1.25 -6.07 36.23
C ALA A 262 -2.41 -6.59 35.37
N ASN A 263 -2.15 -7.60 34.54
CA ASN A 263 -3.14 -8.23 33.66
C ASN A 263 -3.80 -7.28 32.64
N SER A 264 -3.21 -6.09 32.42
CA SER A 264 -3.59 -5.19 31.34
C SER A 264 -2.57 -5.23 30.21
N THR A 265 -3.06 -5.11 28.98
CA THR A 265 -2.23 -4.89 27.80
C THR A 265 -2.64 -3.55 27.22
N VAL A 266 -1.72 -2.59 27.28
CA VAL A 266 -1.92 -1.24 26.72
C VAL A 266 -0.90 -1.02 25.61
N ALA A 267 -1.36 -0.63 24.43
CA ALA A 267 -0.50 -0.35 23.28
C ALA A 267 -0.66 1.09 22.83
N TYR A 268 0.47 1.76 22.59
CA TYR A 268 0.54 3.15 22.13
C TYR A 268 0.94 3.14 20.66
N THR A 269 0.12 3.76 19.82
CA THR A 269 0.41 3.90 18.39
C THR A 269 0.44 5.36 18.01
N ASN A 270 1.53 5.80 17.40
CA ASN A 270 1.66 7.16 16.91
C ASN A 270 1.16 7.26 15.46
N SER A 271 0.50 8.37 15.14
CA SER A 271 0.18 8.71 13.76
C SER A 271 1.40 9.35 13.10
N ALA A 272 1.78 8.83 11.94
CA ALA A 272 2.81 9.42 11.09
C ALA A 272 2.29 9.52 9.66
N PRO A 273 2.58 10.62 8.94
CA PRO A 273 2.26 10.71 7.54
C PRO A 273 2.98 9.61 6.75
N THR A 274 2.31 9.08 5.74
CA THR A 274 2.86 8.03 4.89
C THR A 274 2.75 8.42 3.42
N ALA A 275 3.51 7.76 2.57
CA ALA A 275 3.26 7.78 1.14
C ALA A 275 3.03 6.36 0.65
N THR A 276 1.89 6.13 0.00
CA THR A 276 1.63 4.90 -0.72
C THR A 276 2.24 5.03 -2.11
N VAL A 277 3.25 4.22 -2.38
CA VAL A 277 3.93 4.17 -3.67
C VAL A 277 3.34 3.00 -4.44
N TYR A 278 2.81 3.27 -5.62
CA TYR A 278 2.31 2.26 -6.54
C TYR A 278 3.37 2.07 -7.63
N PHE A 279 3.87 0.85 -7.77
CA PHE A 279 4.97 0.55 -8.65
C PHE A 279 4.75 -0.78 -9.37
N LEU A 280 5.51 -0.97 -10.44
CA LEU A 280 5.50 -2.18 -11.23
C LEU A 280 6.64 -3.09 -10.74
N ASP A 281 6.29 -4.25 -10.18
CA ASP A 281 7.27 -5.19 -9.65
C ASP A 281 8.18 -5.72 -10.76
N LYS A 282 9.49 -5.77 -10.49
CA LYS A 282 10.41 -6.46 -11.38
C LYS A 282 10.33 -7.97 -11.10
N PRO A 283 9.86 -8.78 -12.06
CA PRO A 283 9.73 -10.22 -11.84
C PRO A 283 11.11 -10.82 -11.52
N THR A 284 11.18 -11.61 -10.44
CA THR A 284 12.36 -12.42 -10.12
C THR A 284 12.51 -13.54 -11.14
N ALA A 285 13.74 -14.02 -11.35
CA ALA A 285 13.97 -15.15 -12.24
C ALA A 285 13.20 -16.39 -11.74
N VAL A 286 12.40 -16.97 -12.63
CA VAL A 286 11.56 -18.15 -12.40
C VAL A 286 12.40 -19.41 -12.66
N LEU A 287 12.26 -20.41 -11.80
CA LEU A 287 12.81 -21.75 -12.00
C LEU A 287 11.84 -22.62 -12.80
N ALA A 288 12.32 -23.64 -13.50
CA ALA A 288 11.46 -24.49 -14.35
C ALA A 288 10.26 -25.11 -13.59
N ALA A 289 10.44 -25.46 -12.31
CA ALA A 289 9.41 -26.04 -11.45
C ALA A 289 8.53 -24.99 -10.75
N SER A 290 8.74 -23.70 -11.00
CA SER A 290 7.98 -22.62 -10.39
C SER A 290 6.91 -22.10 -11.36
N PRO A 291 5.76 -21.63 -10.84
CA PRO A 291 4.77 -20.94 -11.66
C PRO A 291 5.34 -19.66 -12.28
N VAL A 292 4.89 -19.32 -13.48
CA VAL A 292 5.25 -18.03 -14.10
C VAL A 292 4.56 -16.88 -13.37
N LEU A 293 5.26 -15.75 -13.24
CA LEU A 293 4.80 -14.64 -12.41
C LEU A 293 3.67 -13.83 -13.06
N VAL A 294 3.53 -13.87 -14.38
CA VAL A 294 2.44 -13.20 -15.09
C VAL A 294 1.11 -13.94 -14.92
N PRO A 295 -0.03 -13.24 -14.99
CA PRO A 295 -1.35 -13.88 -15.00
C PRO A 295 -1.53 -14.90 -16.14
N ALA A 296 -2.35 -15.93 -15.91
CA ALA A 296 -2.54 -17.04 -16.87
C ALA A 296 -3.04 -16.62 -18.26
N VAL A 297 -3.72 -15.46 -18.37
CA VAL A 297 -4.13 -14.89 -19.66
C VAL A 297 -2.95 -14.62 -20.59
N TYR A 298 -1.75 -14.42 -20.04
CA TYR A 298 -0.51 -14.17 -20.77
C TYR A 298 0.27 -15.44 -21.14
N ASP A 299 -0.14 -16.63 -20.71
CA ASP A 299 0.61 -17.88 -20.93
C ASP A 299 0.84 -18.16 -22.43
N ARG A 300 -0.16 -17.87 -23.28
CA ARG A 300 -0.05 -18.00 -24.73
C ARG A 300 0.96 -17.00 -25.32
N ALA A 301 0.84 -15.72 -24.95
CA ALA A 301 1.76 -14.69 -25.41
C ALA A 301 3.20 -15.03 -25.00
N LEU A 302 3.40 -15.48 -23.75
CA LEU A 302 4.70 -15.92 -23.26
C LEU A 302 5.25 -17.11 -24.06
N THR A 303 4.41 -18.10 -24.37
CA THR A 303 4.78 -19.24 -25.22
C THR A 303 5.24 -18.79 -26.62
N LEU A 304 4.51 -17.87 -27.24
CA LEU A 304 4.85 -17.31 -28.55
C LEU A 304 6.18 -16.56 -28.51
N TYR A 305 6.42 -15.75 -27.48
CA TYR A 305 7.68 -15.04 -27.28
C TYR A 305 8.87 -16.01 -27.19
N VAL A 306 8.75 -17.04 -26.35
CA VAL A 306 9.80 -18.04 -26.14
C VAL A 306 10.13 -18.76 -27.45
N ALA A 307 9.12 -19.23 -28.18
CA ALA A 307 9.32 -19.91 -29.46
C ALA A 307 9.92 -18.98 -30.52
N ALA A 308 9.49 -17.72 -30.58
CA ALA A 308 10.01 -16.73 -31.50
C ALA A 308 11.50 -16.45 -31.26
N GLN A 309 11.92 -16.25 -30.00
CA GLN A 309 13.31 -16.01 -29.64
C GLN A 309 14.20 -17.23 -29.92
N ALA A 310 13.71 -18.44 -29.59
CA ALA A 310 14.41 -19.67 -29.92
C ALA A 310 14.68 -19.76 -31.43
N LEU A 311 13.69 -19.57 -32.31
CA LEU A 311 13.87 -19.71 -33.76
C LEU A 311 14.95 -18.81 -34.40
N LEU A 312 15.48 -17.81 -33.69
CA LEU A 312 16.61 -17.00 -34.15
C LEU A 312 17.93 -17.78 -34.21
N LYS A 313 18.21 -18.70 -33.28
CA LYS A 313 19.47 -19.50 -33.25
C LYS A 313 19.65 -20.38 -34.51
N PRO A 314 18.65 -21.12 -35.01
CA PRO A 314 18.78 -21.87 -36.26
C PRO A 314 18.64 -20.99 -37.52
N GLY A 315 18.53 -19.65 -37.40
CA GLY A 315 18.41 -18.73 -38.54
C GLY A 315 17.03 -18.73 -39.21
N LEU A 316 15.98 -19.21 -38.52
CA LEU A 316 14.61 -19.30 -39.07
C LEU A 316 13.84 -17.98 -38.90
N TYR A 317 14.42 -16.89 -39.40
CA TYR A 317 13.94 -15.51 -39.18
C TYR A 317 12.50 -15.29 -39.63
N GLY A 318 12.07 -15.88 -40.75
CA GLY A 318 10.69 -15.74 -41.23
C GLY A 318 9.64 -16.36 -40.29
N LYS A 319 9.96 -17.52 -39.69
CA LYS A 319 9.06 -18.15 -38.69
C LYS A 319 9.09 -17.38 -37.37
N SER A 320 10.28 -16.98 -36.91
CA SER A 320 10.46 -16.15 -35.71
C SER A 320 9.67 -14.85 -35.81
N GLY A 321 9.82 -14.11 -36.90
CA GLY A 321 9.13 -12.84 -37.13
C GLY A 321 7.61 -12.97 -37.12
N ARG A 322 7.06 -14.05 -37.69
CA ARG A 322 5.62 -14.32 -37.66
C ARG A 322 5.11 -14.56 -36.23
N LEU A 323 5.80 -15.39 -35.44
CA LEU A 323 5.40 -15.64 -34.05
C LEU A 323 5.55 -14.40 -33.17
N MET A 324 6.60 -13.60 -33.40
CA MET A 324 6.77 -12.33 -32.70
C MET A 324 5.68 -11.31 -33.05
N ALA A 325 5.25 -11.24 -34.31
CA ALA A 325 4.13 -10.40 -34.72
C ALA A 325 2.82 -10.82 -34.04
N GLU A 326 2.58 -12.13 -33.91
CA GLU A 326 1.42 -12.66 -33.20
C GLU A 326 1.48 -12.35 -31.70
N TYR A 327 2.64 -12.54 -31.07
CA TYR A 327 2.89 -12.13 -29.69
C TYR A 327 2.55 -10.65 -29.45
N LEU A 328 3.08 -9.75 -30.29
CA LEU A 328 2.83 -8.31 -30.16
C LEU A 328 1.34 -7.96 -30.34
N ALA A 329 0.65 -8.63 -31.26
CA ALA A 329 -0.78 -8.44 -31.45
C ALA A 329 -1.60 -8.87 -30.22
N GLU A 330 -1.22 -9.98 -29.56
CA GLU A 330 -1.87 -10.40 -28.32
C GLU A 330 -1.63 -9.42 -27.17
N ILE A 331 -0.39 -8.98 -27.00
CA ILE A 331 -0.03 -8.03 -25.95
C ILE A 331 -0.75 -6.71 -26.13
N GLU A 332 -0.86 -6.20 -27.36
CA GLU A 332 -1.60 -4.97 -27.61
C GLU A 332 -3.09 -5.13 -27.31
N ARG A 333 -3.69 -6.27 -27.68
CA ARG A 333 -5.08 -6.56 -27.30
C ARG A 333 -5.25 -6.55 -25.78
N TYR A 334 -4.38 -7.24 -25.04
CA TYR A 334 -4.45 -7.28 -23.57
C TYR A 334 -4.22 -5.91 -22.93
N ARG A 335 -3.35 -5.09 -23.52
CA ARG A 335 -3.13 -3.71 -23.08
C ARG A 335 -4.42 -2.89 -23.21
N LEU A 336 -5.11 -2.99 -24.34
CA LEU A 336 -6.39 -2.32 -24.56
C LEU A 336 -7.49 -2.85 -23.63
N ASP A 337 -7.57 -4.17 -23.43
CA ASP A 337 -8.64 -4.80 -22.65
C ASP A 337 -8.48 -4.57 -21.13
N PHE A 338 -7.25 -4.56 -20.61
CA PHE A 338 -6.98 -4.57 -19.17
C PHE A 338 -6.35 -3.28 -18.62
N VAL A 339 -5.59 -2.54 -19.43
CA VAL A 339 -4.81 -1.38 -18.94
C VAL A 339 -5.51 -0.08 -19.30
N GLU A 340 -5.92 0.07 -20.54
CA GLU A 340 -6.64 1.26 -20.98
C GLU A 340 -8.11 1.18 -20.55
N ARG A 341 -8.44 1.79 -19.41
CA ARG A 341 -9.85 1.99 -19.07
C ARG A 341 -10.49 2.87 -20.16
N PRO A 342 -11.66 2.48 -20.70
CA PRO A 342 -12.41 3.37 -21.57
C PRO A 342 -12.59 4.70 -20.82
N LYS A 343 -12.14 5.80 -21.43
CA LYS A 343 -12.42 7.14 -20.89
C LYS A 343 -13.94 7.19 -20.74
N GLU A 344 -14.44 7.41 -19.53
CA GLU A 344 -15.88 7.59 -19.35
C GLU A 344 -16.32 8.66 -20.35
N PRO A 345 -17.35 8.40 -21.18
CA PRO A 345 -17.82 9.40 -22.12
C PRO A 345 -18.08 10.65 -21.30
N GLU A 346 -17.48 11.78 -21.72
CA GLU A 346 -17.65 13.06 -21.04
C GLU A 346 -19.15 13.33 -21.01
N GLY A 347 -19.79 12.95 -19.91
CA GLY A 347 -21.22 13.13 -19.73
C GLY A 347 -21.46 14.60 -19.92
N ASN A 348 -22.34 14.96 -20.85
CA ASN A 348 -22.75 16.33 -21.11
C ASN A 348 -23.01 17.03 -19.77
N VAL A 349 -22.00 17.74 -19.27
CA VAL A 349 -22.15 18.69 -18.17
C VAL A 349 -22.87 19.85 -18.82
N THR A 350 -24.19 19.71 -18.96
CA THR A 350 -25.07 20.84 -19.25
C THR A 350 -24.84 21.85 -18.13
N ARG A 351 -24.06 22.88 -18.46
CA ARG A 351 -23.84 24.07 -17.65
C ARG A 351 -25.13 24.81 -17.38
#